data_AF-A0A8H8JQB9-F1
#
_entry.id   AF-A0A8H8JQB9-F1
#
_cell.length_a   1.000
_cell.length_b   1.000
_cell.length_c   1.000
_cell.angle_alpha   90.00
_cell.angle_beta   90.00
_cell.angle_gamma   90.00
#
_symmetry.space_group_name_H-M   'P 1'
#
loop_
_entity.id
_entity.type
_entity.pdbx_description
1 polymer ?
#
loop_
_entity_poly.entity_id
_entity_poly.type
_entity_poly.pdbx_seq_one_letter_code
_entity_poly.pdbx_strand_id
1 'polypeptide(L)'
;MSKKYALMKYSKLVGYVEETDTVVSLIVDLPRMHVTTFMAFSNGHWSQPEQAHGNKRSQKDIERWRELAKVKAGLPGQRHVIPEQATIDLVIDGQGDLEDIDEQSPTF
;
A
#
# COMPACT_ATOMS: atom_id res chain seq x y z
N MET A 1 1.54 31.96 -6.48
CA MET A 1 2.40 30.76 -6.33
C MET A 1 1.69 29.57 -6.95
N SER A 2 2.36 28.80 -7.81
CA SER A 2 1.78 27.58 -8.39
C SER A 2 1.54 26.51 -7.31
N LYS A 3 0.42 25.77 -7.39
CA LYS A 3 0.09 24.61 -6.52
C LYS A 3 1.26 23.60 -6.41
N LYS A 4 2.14 23.56 -7.43
CA LYS A 4 3.35 22.72 -7.49
C LYS A 4 4.30 22.91 -6.29
N TYR A 5 4.50 24.15 -5.85
CA TYR A 5 5.35 24.47 -4.69
C TYR A 5 4.64 24.26 -3.35
N ALA A 6 3.34 24.01 -3.35
CA ALA A 6 2.61 23.71 -2.13
C ALA A 6 2.84 22.25 -1.72
N LEU A 7 2.87 21.31 -2.67
CA LEU A 7 3.01 19.87 -2.36
C LEU A 7 4.38 19.51 -1.77
N MET A 8 5.46 20.15 -2.22
CA MET A 8 6.81 19.95 -1.68
C MET A 8 7.01 20.55 -0.27
N LYS A 9 6.00 21.20 0.31
CA LYS A 9 6.08 21.82 1.64
C LYS A 9 5.42 21.01 2.75
N TYR A 10 4.72 19.93 2.41
CA TYR A 10 3.95 19.17 3.37
C TYR A 10 4.28 17.69 3.29
N SER A 11 4.35 17.08 4.46
CA SER A 11 4.30 15.63 4.58
C SER A 11 2.85 15.17 4.43
N LYS A 12 2.62 14.04 3.76
CA LYS A 12 1.29 13.48 3.55
C LYS A 12 1.19 12.11 4.21
N LEU A 13 0.11 11.92 4.97
CA LEU A 13 -0.29 10.60 5.44
C LEU A 13 -1.13 9.90 4.37
N VAL A 14 -0.77 8.67 4.04
CA VAL A 14 -1.53 7.77 3.18
C VAL A 14 -1.81 6.50 3.99
N GLY A 15 -3.07 6.07 4.02
CA GLY A 15 -3.48 4.88 4.73
C GLY A 15 -4.49 4.09 3.92
N TYR A 16 -4.33 2.77 3.88
CA TYR A 16 -5.24 1.85 3.21
C TYR A 16 -5.12 0.45 3.79
N VAL A 17 -6.09 -0.40 3.45
CA VAL A 17 -6.10 -1.83 3.75
C VAL A 17 -6.09 -2.59 2.44
N GLU A 18 -5.35 -3.68 2.37
CA GLU A 18 -5.30 -4.56 1.21
C GLU A 18 -6.21 -5.78 1.37
N GLU A 19 -6.53 -6.44 0.26
CA GLU A 19 -7.35 -7.65 0.20
C GLU A 19 -6.75 -8.82 0.99
N THR A 20 -5.44 -8.79 1.23
CA THR A 20 -4.72 -9.73 2.11
C THR A 20 -4.92 -9.43 3.60
N ASP A 21 -5.77 -8.45 3.95
CA ASP A 21 -5.91 -7.87 5.29
C ASP A 21 -4.62 -7.21 5.79
N THR A 22 -3.75 -6.76 4.90
CA THR A 22 -2.56 -5.97 5.27
C THR A 22 -2.97 -4.53 5.52
N VAL A 23 -2.55 -3.96 6.65
CA VAL A 23 -2.78 -2.55 6.96
C VAL A 23 -1.53 -1.77 6.63
N VAL A 24 -1.67 -0.75 5.79
CA VAL A 24 -0.57 0.13 5.39
C VAL A 24 -0.88 1.54 5.85
N SER A 25 0.06 2.13 6.59
CA SER A 25 0.10 3.56 6.87
C SER A 25 1.49 4.06 6.52
N LEU A 26 1.58 5.12 5.73
CA LEU A 26 2.86 5.72 5.38
C LEU A 26 2.79 7.23 5.36
N ILE A 27 3.89 7.85 5.77
CA ILE A 27 4.10 9.29 5.69
C ILE A 27 5.08 9.53 4.56
N VAL A 28 4.63 10.22 3.52
CA VAL A 28 5.51 10.75 2.46
C VAL A 28 5.95 12.14 2.87
N ASP A 29 7.18 12.28 3.36
CA ASP A 29 7.79 13.54 3.74
C ASP A 29 8.63 14.09 2.57
N LEU A 30 7.95 14.67 1.58
CA LEU A 30 8.60 15.27 0.40
C LEU A 30 9.62 16.38 0.76
N PRO A 31 9.35 17.29 1.72
CA PRO A 31 10.36 18.27 2.16
C PRO A 31 11.69 17.65 2.59
N ARG A 32 11.64 16.46 3.21
CA ARG A 32 12.82 15.74 3.68
C ARG A 32 13.27 14.62 2.75
N MET A 33 12.54 14.34 1.66
CA MET A 33 12.79 13.22 0.76
C MET A 33 12.83 11.85 1.48
N HIS A 34 11.88 11.61 2.38
CA HIS A 34 11.76 10.34 3.09
C HIS A 34 10.33 9.78 3.04
N VAL A 35 10.22 8.46 3.12
CA VAL A 35 8.96 7.76 3.40
C VAL A 35 9.13 6.98 4.70
N THR A 36 8.25 7.20 5.67
CA THR A 36 8.16 6.38 6.87
C THR A 36 6.93 5.49 6.77
N THR A 37 7.09 4.19 6.98
CA THR A 37 6.02 3.21 6.88
C THR A 37 5.70 2.61 8.23
N PHE A 38 4.45 2.25 8.40
CA PHE A 38 3.95 1.27 9.34
C PHE A 38 3.12 0.28 8.52
N MET A 39 3.72 -0.86 8.19
CA MET A 39 3.03 -1.94 7.48
C MET A 39 2.78 -3.08 8.46
N ALA A 40 1.53 -3.50 8.61
CA ALA A 40 1.15 -4.62 9.47
C ALA A 40 0.58 -5.75 8.61
N PHE A 41 1.46 -6.64 8.15
CA PHE A 41 1.11 -7.80 7.34
C PHE A 41 0.27 -8.78 8.14
N SER A 42 -0.82 -9.27 7.54
CA SER A 42 -1.59 -10.38 8.10
C SER A 42 -0.74 -11.65 8.18
N ASN A 43 -1.13 -12.61 9.02
CA ASN A 43 -0.38 -13.86 9.13
C ASN A 43 -0.33 -14.62 7.80
N GLY A 44 -1.43 -14.64 7.05
CA GLY A 44 -1.49 -15.25 5.73
C GLY A 44 -0.53 -14.61 4.74
N HIS A 45 -0.52 -13.29 4.63
CA HIS A 45 0.41 -12.57 3.75
C HIS A 45 1.87 -12.89 4.11
N TRP A 46 2.23 -12.73 5.39
CA TRP A 46 3.62 -12.88 5.83
C TRP A 46 4.15 -14.32 5.71
N SER A 47 3.30 -15.31 6.02
CA SER A 47 3.71 -16.73 6.01
C SER A 47 3.67 -17.38 4.62
N GLN A 48 2.96 -16.77 3.66
CA GLN A 48 2.78 -17.29 2.30
C GLN A 48 3.04 -16.19 1.25
N PRO A 49 4.23 -15.58 1.23
CA PRO A 49 4.52 -14.40 0.40
C PRO A 49 4.34 -14.66 -1.10
N GLU A 50 4.71 -15.84 -1.58
CA GLU A 50 4.53 -16.20 -3.00
C GLU A 50 3.06 -16.16 -3.46
N GLN A 51 2.12 -16.46 -2.55
CA GLN A 51 0.69 -16.37 -2.87
C GLN A 51 0.17 -14.93 -2.81
N ALA A 52 0.88 -14.03 -2.14
CA ALA A 52 0.55 -12.62 -2.09
C ALA A 52 1.01 -11.85 -3.34
N HIS A 53 1.91 -12.41 -4.17
CA HIS A 53 2.21 -11.88 -5.50
C HIS A 53 1.00 -12.00 -6.44
N GLY A 54 0.85 -11.07 -7.40
CA GLY A 54 -0.25 -11.10 -8.39
C GLY A 54 -0.59 -9.73 -8.97
N ASN A 55 -1.71 -9.66 -9.69
CA ASN A 55 -2.20 -8.44 -10.34
C ASN A 55 -3.58 -8.05 -9.78
N LYS A 56 -3.73 -6.81 -9.27
CA LYS A 56 -5.01 -6.28 -8.75
C LYS A 56 -6.13 -6.19 -9.79
N ARG A 57 -5.83 -6.34 -11.10
CA ARG A 57 -6.82 -6.45 -12.19
C ARG A 57 -7.29 -7.90 -12.44
N SER A 58 -6.68 -8.88 -11.78
CA SER A 58 -7.04 -10.30 -11.89
C SER A 58 -8.00 -10.70 -10.78
N GLN A 59 -9.24 -11.02 -11.15
CA GLN A 59 -10.25 -11.50 -10.19
C GLN A 59 -9.76 -12.74 -9.41
N LYS A 60 -9.02 -13.63 -10.07
CA LYS A 60 -8.42 -14.81 -9.44
C LYS A 60 -7.40 -14.47 -8.37
N ASP A 61 -6.61 -13.41 -8.57
CA ASP A 61 -5.62 -12.97 -7.58
C ASP A 61 -6.29 -12.30 -6.39
N ILE A 62 -7.31 -11.45 -6.65
CA ILE A 62 -8.15 -10.85 -5.61
C ILE A 62 -8.77 -11.94 -4.71
N GLU A 63 -9.36 -12.97 -5.31
CA GLU A 63 -9.96 -14.08 -4.56
C GLU A 63 -8.93 -14.83 -3.74
N ARG A 64 -7.75 -15.12 -4.30
CA ARG A 64 -6.63 -15.73 -3.56
C ARG A 64 -6.21 -14.89 -2.36
N TRP A 65 -6.08 -13.58 -2.52
CA TRP A 65 -5.69 -12.68 -1.44
C TRP A 65 -6.71 -12.61 -0.32
N ARG A 66 -8.01 -12.63 -0.65
CA ARG A 66 -9.10 -12.72 0.35
C ARG A 66 -9.04 -14.02 1.14
N GLU A 67 -8.57 -15.12 0.57
CA GLU A 67 -8.31 -16.35 1.34
C GLU A 67 -7.09 -16.20 2.26
N LEU A 68 -6.02 -15.52 1.83
CA LEU A 68 -4.88 -15.21 2.71
C LEU A 68 -5.30 -14.36 3.92
N ALA A 69 -6.20 -13.40 3.73
CA ALA A 69 -6.75 -12.58 4.82
C ALA A 69 -7.44 -13.40 5.92
N LYS A 70 -7.99 -14.57 5.58
CA LYS A 70 -8.69 -15.45 6.54
C LYS A 70 -7.74 -16.28 7.38
N VAL A 71 -6.48 -16.45 6.96
CA VAL A 71 -5.49 -17.26 7.68
C VAL A 71 -5.20 -16.61 9.04
N LYS A 72 -5.78 -17.20 10.09
CA LYS A 72 -5.75 -16.69 11.48
C LYS A 72 -6.33 -15.27 11.63
N ALA A 73 -7.39 -14.98 10.87
CA ALA A 73 -8.14 -13.72 11.02
C ALA A 73 -8.62 -13.52 12.48
N GLY A 74 -8.68 -12.26 12.92
CA GLY A 74 -9.12 -11.91 14.28
C GLY A 74 -8.04 -12.01 15.36
N LEU A 75 -6.77 -12.22 14.98
CA LEU A 75 -5.62 -12.17 15.89
C LEU A 75 -4.68 -11.00 15.54
N PRO A 76 -5.05 -9.73 15.83
CA PRO A 76 -4.24 -8.56 15.47
C PRO A 76 -2.80 -8.62 15.99
N GLY A 77 -2.58 -9.24 17.16
CA GLY A 77 -1.25 -9.41 17.76
C GLY A 77 -0.33 -10.38 17.01
N GLN A 78 -0.82 -11.11 15.99
CA GLN A 78 0.00 -11.99 15.14
C GLN A 78 0.43 -11.34 13.82
N ARG A 79 0.13 -10.06 13.63
CA ARG A 79 0.60 -9.32 12.46
C ARG A 79 2.11 -9.14 12.52
N HIS A 80 2.76 -9.27 11.38
CA HIS A 80 4.16 -8.90 11.24
C HIS A 80 4.23 -7.41 10.92
N VAL A 81 4.83 -6.63 11.83
CA VAL A 81 4.85 -5.17 11.74
C VAL A 81 6.23 -4.71 11.28
N ILE A 82 6.27 -3.90 10.22
CA ILE A 82 7.47 -3.29 9.65
C ILE A 82 7.37 -1.76 9.78
N PRO A 83 7.94 -1.17 10.85
CA PRO A 83 8.05 0.26 11.03
C PRO A 83 9.39 0.76 10.45
N GLU A 84 9.50 0.84 9.13
CA GLU A 84 10.75 1.20 8.45
C GLU A 84 10.67 2.55 7.73
N GLN A 85 11.84 3.15 7.51
CA GLN A 85 11.99 4.39 6.77
C GLN A 85 12.89 4.17 5.55
N ALA A 86 12.51 4.78 4.44
CA ALA A 86 13.27 4.80 3.20
C ALA A 86 13.54 6.24 2.74
N THR A 87 14.60 6.42 1.96
CA THR A 87 14.91 7.68 1.26
C THR A 87 14.22 7.68 -0.10
N ILE A 88 13.70 8.85 -0.51
CA ILE A 88 13.11 9.04 -1.83
C ILE A 88 14.23 9.45 -2.78
N ASP A 89 14.56 8.58 -3.74
CA ASP A 89 15.61 8.87 -4.73
C ASP A 89 15.13 9.71 -5.92
N LEU A 90 13.83 9.60 -6.27
CA LEU A 90 13.26 10.25 -7.46
C LEU A 90 11.80 10.63 -7.23
N VAL A 91 11.42 11.82 -7.73
CA VAL A 91 10.04 12.30 -7.77
C VAL A 91 9.71 12.70 -9.20
N ILE A 92 8.70 12.06 -9.79
CA ILE A 92 8.19 12.34 -11.13
C ILE A 92 6.74 12.78 -11.00
N ASP A 93 6.36 13.83 -11.72
CA ASP A 93 4.97 14.28 -11.82
C ASP A 93 4.31 13.66 -13.07
N GLY A 94 3.09 13.15 -12.91
CA GLY A 94 2.25 12.64 -14.01
C GLY A 94 1.90 11.16 -13.85
N GLN A 95 1.01 10.68 -14.73
CA GLN A 95 0.57 9.28 -14.73
C GLN A 95 1.67 8.30 -15.19
N GLY A 96 2.72 8.80 -15.85
CA GLY A 96 3.73 7.94 -16.48
C GLY A 96 3.09 7.02 -17.51
N ASP A 97 3.42 5.73 -17.44
CA ASP A 97 2.87 4.67 -18.29
C ASP A 97 1.70 3.91 -17.61
N LEU A 98 1.09 4.49 -16.57
CA LEU A 98 -0.05 3.87 -15.90
C LEU A 98 -1.28 3.87 -16.82
N GLU A 99 -1.91 2.70 -16.92
CA GLU A 99 -3.23 2.56 -17.55
C GLU A 99 -4.31 3.23 -16.68
N ASP A 100 -5.30 3.82 -17.34
CA ASP A 100 -6.48 4.37 -16.67
C ASP A 100 -7.20 3.31 -15.83
N ILE A 101 -7.81 3.75 -14.74
CA ILE A 101 -8.68 2.92 -13.92
C ILE A 101 -10.06 2.94 -14.58
N ASP A 102 -10.65 1.76 -14.79
CA ASP A 102 -12.06 1.68 -15.20
C ASP A 102 -12.92 2.30 -14.09
N GLU A 103 -13.65 3.35 -14.43
CA GLU A 103 -14.53 4.06 -13.49
C GLU A 103 -15.63 3.16 -12.90
N GLN A 104 -15.93 2.04 -13.55
CA GLN A 104 -16.87 1.02 -13.06
C GLN A 104 -16.22 -0.04 -12.17
N SER A 105 -14.90 0.05 -11.96
CA SER A 105 -14.21 -0.84 -11.03
C SER A 105 -14.84 -0.72 -9.65
N PRO A 106 -15.11 -1.84 -8.96
CA PRO A 106 -15.68 -1.79 -7.62
C PRO A 106 -14.75 -1.02 -6.68
N THR A 107 -15.24 0.11 -6.18
CA THR A 107 -14.63 0.81 -5.04
C THR A 107 -15.20 0.19 -3.76
N PHE A 108 -14.33 -0.37 -2.94
CA PHE A 108 -14.70 -1.09 -1.71
C PHE A 108 -15.39 -0.19 -0.67
#